data_AF-A0AAE1W8U3-F1
#
_entry.id   AF-A0AAE1W8U3-F1
#
_cell.length_a   1.000
_cell.length_b   1.000
_cell.length_c   1.000
_cell.angle_alpha   90.00
_cell.angle_beta   90.00
_cell.angle_gamma   90.00
#
_symmetry.space_group_name_H-M   'P 1'
#
loop_
_entity.id
_entity.type
_entity.pdbx_description
1 polymer ?
#
loop_
_entity_poly.entity_id
_entity_poly.type
_entity_poly.pdbx_seq_one_letter_code
_entity_poly.pdbx_strand_id
1 'polypeptide(L)'
;MMARLQLFFNLFIATFLCLEILGNAATCSDCFIHSRAAHYPNSDDNGTETGRCGYGTFGATLNSGDVSAASDLYRDGVGCGACYQVRCTNSNYCSDKGVTAVITDHGSSDRTDFILSRRAFGRMAQNQDAAASLLALGIVDIEYRRKDITAVQLCETQNYVCKLLDRSYGAVWTTTSPPSGPLSVRMLFSDEYGEETWVVPVKDIPDNWKPGETYDSGVQVTD
;
A
#
# COMPACT_ATOMS: atom_id res chain seq x y z
N MET A 1 31.03 -0.95 57.82
CA MET A 1 30.74 0.10 56.80
C MET A 1 30.89 -0.42 55.37
N MET A 2 31.90 -1.25 55.07
CA MET A 2 32.13 -1.82 53.72
C MET A 2 31.02 -2.77 53.19
N ALA A 3 30.44 -3.64 54.02
CA ALA A 3 29.41 -4.60 53.56
C ALA A 3 28.09 -3.95 53.12
N ARG A 4 27.71 -2.81 53.72
CA ARG A 4 26.51 -2.06 53.29
C ARG A 4 26.71 -1.40 51.93
N LEU A 5 27.94 -0.94 51.63
CA LEU A 5 28.27 -0.30 50.36
C LEU A 5 28.26 -1.30 49.18
N GLN A 6 28.64 -2.57 49.42
CA GLN A 6 28.58 -3.63 48.41
C GLN A 6 27.13 -4.04 48.06
N LEU A 7 26.21 -4.04 49.02
CA LEU A 7 24.78 -4.30 48.76
C LEU A 7 24.14 -3.20 47.91
N PHE A 8 24.46 -1.92 48.18
CA PHE A 8 23.97 -0.80 47.37
C PHE A 8 24.54 -0.81 45.94
N PHE A 9 25.82 -1.18 45.77
CA PHE A 9 26.46 -1.26 44.46
C PHE A 9 25.88 -2.39 43.58
N ASN A 10 25.60 -3.56 44.17
CA ASN A 10 24.97 -4.68 43.45
C ASN A 10 23.50 -4.40 43.08
N LEU A 11 22.76 -3.64 43.91
CA LEU A 11 21.38 -3.24 43.60
C LEU A 11 21.32 -2.20 42.47
N PHE A 12 22.34 -1.34 42.35
CA PHE A 12 22.47 -0.35 41.28
C PHE A 12 22.82 -1.01 39.93
N ILE A 13 23.68 -2.04 39.92
CA ILE A 13 24.01 -2.77 38.70
C ILE A 13 22.82 -3.62 38.20
N ALA A 14 22.06 -4.25 39.10
CA ALA A 14 20.88 -5.03 38.72
C ALA A 14 19.73 -4.17 38.17
N THR A 15 19.60 -2.92 38.64
CA THR A 15 18.62 -1.96 38.10
C THR A 15 19.06 -1.37 36.76
N PHE A 16 20.36 -1.15 36.54
CA PHE A 16 20.89 -0.71 35.25
C PHE A 16 20.80 -1.81 34.17
N LEU A 17 21.01 -3.09 34.53
CA LEU A 17 20.84 -4.22 33.61
C LEU A 17 19.37 -4.52 33.25
N CYS A 18 18.41 -4.14 34.09
CA CYS A 18 16.98 -4.29 33.77
C CYS A 18 16.43 -3.17 32.87
N LEU A 19 17.09 -2.01 32.80
CA LEU A 19 16.63 -0.90 31.93
C LEU A 19 17.03 -1.07 30.46
N GLU A 20 17.94 -1.98 30.14
CA GLU A 20 18.36 -2.29 28.75
C GLU A 20 17.43 -3.31 28.05
N ILE A 21 16.38 -3.83 28.71
CA ILE A 21 15.53 -4.94 28.19
C ILE A 21 14.16 -4.45 27.68
N LEU A 22 13.87 -3.15 27.72
CA LEU A 22 12.62 -2.58 27.18
C LEU A 22 12.94 -1.53 26.12
N GLY A 23 13.15 -1.96 24.88
CA GLY A 23 13.41 -0.98 23.82
C GLY A 23 13.65 -1.46 22.40
N ASN A 24 13.65 -2.77 22.10
CA ASN A 24 13.44 -3.18 20.71
C ASN A 24 11.95 -3.12 20.42
N ALA A 25 11.41 -1.91 20.23
CA ALA A 25 10.28 -1.76 19.33
C ALA A 25 10.79 -2.24 17.98
N ALA A 26 10.55 -3.52 17.66
CA ALA A 26 10.66 -3.98 16.29
C ALA A 26 9.67 -3.13 15.51
N THR A 27 10.15 -2.09 14.85
CA THR A 27 9.38 -1.37 13.83
C THR A 27 9.20 -2.37 12.71
N CYS A 28 8.16 -3.18 12.81
CA CYS A 28 7.81 -4.16 11.83
C CYS A 28 7.25 -3.39 10.64
N SER A 29 8.10 -3.14 9.64
CA SER A 29 7.73 -2.45 8.41
C SER A 29 6.67 -3.21 7.59
N ASP A 30 6.43 -4.49 7.93
CA ASP A 30 5.47 -5.36 7.25
C ASP A 30 4.37 -5.93 8.18
N CYS A 31 4.17 -5.33 9.36
CA CYS A 31 3.10 -5.78 10.25
C CYS A 31 1.75 -5.22 9.82
N PHE A 32 0.74 -6.07 9.96
CA PHE A 32 -0.64 -5.66 9.81
C PHE A 32 -1.01 -4.61 10.88
N ILE A 33 -1.62 -3.52 10.42
CA ILE A 33 -2.21 -2.49 11.24
C ILE A 33 -3.71 -2.79 11.34
N HIS A 34 -4.22 -2.89 12.57
CA HIS A 34 -5.65 -3.07 12.80
C HIS A 34 -6.41 -1.75 12.66
N SER A 35 -7.54 -1.80 11.97
CA SER A 35 -8.41 -0.65 11.74
C SER A 35 -9.81 -1.11 11.38
N ARG A 36 -10.61 -0.24 10.77
CA ARG A 36 -11.93 -0.56 10.22
C ARG A 36 -12.04 -0.08 8.79
N ALA A 37 -12.89 -0.74 8.03
CA ALA A 37 -13.25 -0.34 6.67
C ALA A 37 -14.77 -0.21 6.53
N ALA A 38 -15.18 0.72 5.69
CA ALA A 38 -16.52 0.82 5.14
C ALA A 38 -16.47 0.58 3.62
N HIS A 39 -17.63 0.61 2.95
CA HIS A 39 -17.69 0.71 1.50
C HIS A 39 -18.37 2.02 1.05
N TYR A 40 -18.10 2.46 -0.18
CA TYR A 40 -18.75 3.65 -0.74
C TYR A 40 -20.28 3.50 -0.71
N PRO A 41 -21.02 4.53 -0.25
CA PRO A 41 -22.48 4.55 -0.33
C PRO A 41 -22.98 4.99 -1.72
N ASN A 42 -22.12 5.62 -2.51
CA ASN A 42 -22.43 6.32 -3.76
C ASN A 42 -21.80 5.64 -5.00
N SER A 43 -21.40 4.38 -4.89
CA SER A 43 -20.92 3.58 -6.02
C SER A 43 -21.41 2.14 -5.87
N ASP A 44 -21.98 1.59 -6.94
CA ASP A 44 -22.65 0.30 -6.92
C ASP A 44 -21.68 -0.89 -6.89
N ASP A 45 -20.49 -0.76 -7.49
CA ASP A 45 -19.49 -1.84 -7.56
C ASP A 45 -18.07 -1.31 -7.37
N ASN A 46 -17.66 -0.37 -8.21
CA ASN A 46 -16.29 0.16 -8.31
C ASN A 46 -16.04 1.37 -7.37
N GLY A 47 -15.01 2.18 -7.67
CA GLY A 47 -14.78 3.46 -6.99
C GLY A 47 -15.63 4.60 -7.54
N THR A 48 -15.21 5.83 -7.25
CA THR A 48 -15.82 7.07 -7.76
C THR A 48 -15.02 7.59 -8.96
N GLU A 49 -15.69 8.18 -9.95
CA GLU A 49 -15.03 8.79 -11.12
C GLU A 49 -14.47 10.21 -10.82
N THR A 50 -14.79 10.74 -9.65
CA THR A 50 -14.45 12.12 -9.24
C THR A 50 -13.54 12.14 -8.01
N GLY A 51 -12.70 11.12 -7.86
CA GLY A 51 -11.81 11.00 -6.71
C GLY A 51 -10.77 12.12 -6.63
N ARG A 52 -10.36 12.47 -5.41
CA ARG A 52 -9.41 13.56 -5.10
C ARG A 52 -7.98 13.32 -5.61
N CYS A 53 -7.66 12.10 -6.07
CA CYS A 53 -6.37 11.83 -6.73
C CYS A 53 -6.31 12.31 -8.18
N GLY A 54 -7.43 12.77 -8.76
CA GLY A 54 -7.44 13.38 -10.09
C GLY A 54 -7.31 12.39 -11.26
N TYR A 55 -7.51 11.10 -11.02
CA TYR A 55 -7.46 10.06 -12.06
C TYR A 55 -8.70 10.06 -12.99
N GLY A 56 -9.72 10.87 -12.69
CA GLY A 56 -10.98 10.88 -13.44
C GLY A 56 -11.66 9.51 -13.43
N THR A 57 -12.30 9.15 -14.55
CA THR A 57 -13.01 7.88 -14.72
C THR A 57 -12.10 6.66 -14.53
N PHE A 58 -10.82 6.76 -14.91
CA PHE A 58 -9.84 5.70 -14.72
C PHE A 58 -9.64 5.34 -13.24
N GLY A 59 -9.77 6.32 -12.34
CA GLY A 59 -9.66 6.11 -10.90
C GLY A 59 -10.71 5.17 -10.32
N ALA A 60 -11.88 5.07 -10.95
CA ALA A 60 -12.93 4.14 -10.51
C ALA A 60 -12.59 2.69 -10.88
N THR A 61 -11.90 2.48 -12.00
CA THR A 61 -11.61 1.16 -12.57
C THR A 61 -10.18 0.67 -12.33
N LEU A 62 -9.36 1.48 -11.67
CA LEU A 62 -7.98 1.12 -11.33
C LEU A 62 -7.96 -0.20 -10.54
N ASN A 63 -7.00 -1.06 -10.83
CA ASN A 63 -6.92 -2.42 -10.27
C ASN A 63 -8.25 -3.20 -10.39
N SER A 64 -8.87 -3.15 -11.57
CA SER A 64 -10.16 -3.80 -11.84
C SER A 64 -11.30 -3.36 -10.90
N GLY A 65 -11.21 -2.14 -10.36
CA GLY A 65 -12.20 -1.56 -9.45
C GLY A 65 -11.92 -1.82 -7.97
N ASP A 66 -10.82 -2.49 -7.62
CA ASP A 66 -10.42 -2.66 -6.23
C ASP A 66 -9.68 -1.41 -5.73
N VAL A 67 -10.48 -0.39 -5.41
CA VAL A 67 -10.00 0.95 -5.04
C VAL A 67 -10.60 1.44 -3.73
N SER A 68 -10.03 2.50 -3.18
CA SER A 68 -10.47 3.05 -1.90
C SER A 68 -10.29 4.57 -1.80
N ALA A 69 -11.17 5.20 -1.02
CA ALA A 69 -10.91 6.46 -0.35
C ALA A 69 -10.19 6.21 0.97
N ALA A 70 -9.29 7.11 1.35
CA ALA A 70 -8.70 7.12 2.68
C ALA A 70 -8.64 8.52 3.29
N SER A 71 -8.60 8.61 4.62
CA SER A 71 -8.38 9.87 5.35
C SER A 71 -6.89 10.06 5.58
N ASP A 72 -6.37 9.48 6.66
CA ASP A 72 -5.00 9.76 7.12
C ASP A 72 -3.94 9.18 6.18
N LEU A 73 -4.30 8.13 5.42
CA LEU A 73 -3.40 7.53 4.43
C LEU A 73 -3.33 8.35 3.13
N TYR A 74 -4.33 9.19 2.83
CA TYR A 74 -4.34 10.06 1.65
C TYR A 74 -3.23 11.12 1.70
N ARG A 75 -2.92 11.67 2.89
CA ARG A 75 -1.77 12.56 3.14
C ARG A 75 -1.64 13.68 2.11
N ASP A 76 -2.71 14.47 1.95
CA ASP A 76 -2.79 15.57 0.97
C ASP A 76 -2.46 15.17 -0.48
N GLY A 77 -2.63 13.89 -0.83
CA GLY A 77 -2.35 13.35 -2.15
C GLY A 77 -1.10 12.46 -2.21
N VAL A 78 -0.22 12.45 -1.20
CA VAL A 78 0.94 11.53 -1.14
C VAL A 78 0.48 10.07 -1.22
N GLY A 79 -0.69 9.76 -0.65
CA GLY A 79 -1.25 8.42 -0.66
C GLY A 79 -1.79 7.96 -2.00
N CYS A 80 -1.99 8.85 -2.97
CA CYS A 80 -2.59 8.51 -4.26
C CYS A 80 -1.77 7.47 -5.01
N GLY A 81 -2.44 6.42 -5.49
CA GLY A 81 -1.82 5.30 -6.20
C GLY A 81 -1.12 4.28 -5.28
N ALA A 82 -1.11 4.50 -3.96
CA ALA A 82 -0.58 3.51 -3.03
C ALA A 82 -1.49 2.30 -2.94
N CYS A 83 -0.88 1.11 -2.95
CA CYS A 83 -1.59 -0.15 -2.77
C CYS A 83 -1.48 -0.64 -1.32
N TYR A 84 -2.56 -1.20 -0.82
CA TYR A 84 -2.65 -1.80 0.51
C TYR A 84 -3.32 -3.15 0.41
N GLN A 85 -2.74 -4.17 1.02
CA GLN A 85 -3.46 -5.41 1.28
C GLN A 85 -4.36 -5.18 2.48
N VAL A 86 -5.66 -5.38 2.30
CA VAL A 86 -6.70 -5.19 3.32
C VAL A 86 -7.42 -6.51 3.53
N ARG A 87 -7.46 -6.98 4.77
CA ARG A 87 -8.10 -8.23 5.19
C ARG A 87 -9.12 -7.91 6.26
N CYS A 88 -10.33 -8.47 6.16
CA CYS A 88 -11.24 -8.42 7.30
C CYS A 88 -10.88 -9.52 8.31
N THR A 89 -11.23 -9.34 9.58
CA THR A 89 -10.71 -10.18 10.68
C THR A 89 -11.68 -11.23 11.23
N ASN A 90 -12.98 -11.16 10.86
CA ASN A 90 -13.98 -12.12 11.32
C ASN A 90 -13.95 -13.41 10.48
N SER A 91 -13.39 -14.48 11.03
CA SER A 91 -13.23 -15.78 10.34
C SER A 91 -14.53 -16.44 9.86
N ASN A 92 -15.71 -16.02 10.35
CA ASN A 92 -16.99 -16.49 9.82
C ASN A 92 -17.27 -15.98 8.40
N TYR A 93 -16.64 -14.86 8.02
CA TYR A 93 -16.88 -14.19 6.74
C TYR A 93 -15.62 -14.02 5.92
N CYS A 94 -14.48 -13.82 6.56
CA CYS A 94 -13.27 -13.30 5.94
C CYS A 94 -12.40 -14.40 5.34
N SER A 95 -11.82 -14.10 4.19
CA SER A 95 -10.72 -14.87 3.63
C SER A 95 -9.40 -14.48 4.29
N ASP A 96 -8.44 -15.40 4.31
CA ASP A 96 -7.09 -15.09 4.79
C ASP A 96 -6.29 -14.21 3.83
N LYS A 97 -6.70 -14.09 2.56
CA LYS A 97 -5.96 -13.30 1.56
C LYS A 97 -6.38 -11.83 1.54
N GLY A 98 -7.66 -11.54 1.77
CA GLY A 98 -8.21 -10.20 1.63
C GLY A 98 -8.16 -9.70 0.19
N VAL A 99 -7.99 -8.39 0.01
CA VAL A 99 -7.92 -7.71 -1.27
C VAL A 99 -6.77 -6.70 -1.29
N THR A 100 -6.13 -6.50 -2.45
CA THR A 100 -5.21 -5.39 -2.66
C THR A 100 -6.00 -4.20 -3.22
N ALA A 101 -6.11 -3.12 -2.45
CA ALA A 101 -6.86 -1.93 -2.81
C ALA A 101 -5.94 -0.74 -3.09
N VAL A 102 -6.28 0.08 -4.09
CA VAL A 102 -5.52 1.29 -4.45
C VAL A 102 -6.21 2.55 -3.94
N ILE A 103 -5.47 3.45 -3.30
CA ILE A 103 -6.02 4.77 -2.90
C ILE A 103 -6.21 5.65 -4.14
N THR A 104 -7.45 5.99 -4.46
CA THR A 104 -7.81 6.84 -5.60
C THR A 104 -8.65 8.07 -5.21
N ASP A 105 -9.02 8.16 -3.94
CA ASP A 105 -9.84 9.26 -3.42
C ASP A 105 -9.45 9.58 -1.97
N HIS A 106 -9.98 10.70 -1.47
CA HIS A 106 -9.94 11.07 -0.07
C HIS A 106 -11.36 11.00 0.49
N GLY A 107 -11.50 10.31 1.62
CA GLY A 107 -12.77 10.21 2.31
C GLY A 107 -12.59 9.71 3.73
N SER A 108 -13.50 10.13 4.59
CA SER A 108 -13.54 9.75 6.01
C SER A 108 -14.92 9.17 6.34
N SER A 109 -14.93 8.07 7.09
CA SER A 109 -16.13 7.53 7.75
C SER A 109 -15.84 7.35 9.25
N ASP A 110 -16.83 6.95 10.06
CA ASP A 110 -16.64 6.76 11.51
C ASP A 110 -15.48 5.79 11.77
N ARG A 111 -14.35 6.32 12.27
CA ARG A 111 -13.11 5.60 12.63
C ARG A 111 -12.76 4.46 11.66
N THR A 112 -12.70 4.76 10.36
CA THR A 112 -12.23 3.83 9.31
C THR A 112 -11.04 4.44 8.59
N ASP A 113 -10.02 3.63 8.29
CA ASP A 113 -8.91 4.07 7.44
C ASP A 113 -9.24 3.95 5.94
N PHE A 114 -10.18 3.05 5.59
CA PHE A 114 -10.54 2.74 4.21
C PHE A 114 -12.05 2.85 3.99
N ILE A 115 -12.42 3.50 2.89
CA ILE A 115 -13.75 3.40 2.26
C ILE A 115 -13.52 2.67 0.94
N LEU A 116 -13.76 1.37 0.94
CA LEU A 116 -13.48 0.49 -0.19
C LEU A 116 -14.60 0.60 -1.25
N SER A 117 -14.29 0.25 -2.50
CA SER A 117 -15.33 -0.10 -3.47
C SER A 117 -16.17 -1.26 -2.95
N ARG A 118 -17.45 -1.33 -3.33
CA ARG A 118 -18.35 -2.41 -2.91
C ARG A 118 -17.77 -3.78 -3.32
N ARG A 119 -17.14 -3.81 -4.49
CA ARG A 119 -16.37 -4.93 -5.03
C ARG A 119 -15.22 -5.34 -4.11
N ALA A 120 -14.29 -4.43 -3.81
CA ALA A 120 -13.14 -4.72 -2.94
C ALA A 120 -13.60 -5.19 -1.55
N PHE A 121 -14.62 -4.52 -1.01
CA PHE A 121 -15.18 -4.84 0.29
C PHE A 121 -15.75 -6.27 0.34
N GLY A 122 -16.54 -6.63 -0.67
CA GLY A 122 -17.10 -8.00 -0.79
C GLY A 122 -16.01 -9.05 -1.03
N ARG A 123 -14.96 -8.73 -1.80
CA ARG A 123 -13.85 -9.64 -2.11
C ARG A 123 -12.95 -9.97 -0.92
N MET A 124 -13.06 -9.24 0.20
CA MET A 124 -12.42 -9.68 1.45
C MET A 124 -13.02 -10.99 1.98
N ALA A 125 -14.26 -11.32 1.60
CA ALA A 125 -14.95 -12.51 2.07
C ALA A 125 -14.44 -13.82 1.47
N GLN A 126 -14.67 -14.92 2.18
CA GLN A 126 -14.31 -16.28 1.74
C GLN A 126 -15.18 -16.82 0.60
N ASN A 127 -16.42 -16.33 0.46
CA ASN A 127 -17.36 -16.74 -0.58
C ASN A 127 -18.47 -15.69 -0.78
N GLN A 128 -19.36 -15.92 -1.75
CA GLN A 128 -20.41 -14.97 -2.14
C GLN A 128 -21.43 -14.69 -1.02
N ASP A 129 -21.82 -15.71 -0.25
CA ASP A 129 -22.79 -15.55 0.85
C ASP A 129 -22.19 -14.75 2.01
N ALA A 130 -20.92 -15.00 2.31
CA ALA A 130 -20.14 -14.23 3.25
C ALA A 130 -19.92 -12.79 2.77
N ALA A 131 -19.72 -12.56 1.46
CA ALA A 131 -19.61 -11.22 0.89
C ALA A 131 -20.90 -10.42 1.08
N ALA A 132 -22.06 -11.04 0.83
CA ALA A 132 -23.36 -10.42 1.09
C ALA A 132 -23.53 -10.09 2.59
N SER A 133 -23.04 -10.97 3.47
CA SER A 133 -23.06 -10.74 4.92
C SER A 133 -22.14 -9.58 5.34
N LEU A 134 -20.91 -9.49 4.82
CA LEU A 134 -20.02 -8.36 5.07
C LEU A 134 -20.68 -7.05 4.62
N LEU A 135 -21.20 -7.01 3.40
CA LEU A 135 -21.86 -5.81 2.84
C LEU A 135 -23.04 -5.34 3.69
N ALA A 136 -23.80 -6.27 4.28
CA ALA A 136 -24.90 -5.94 5.19
C ALA A 136 -24.44 -5.34 6.53
N LEU A 137 -23.21 -5.64 6.99
CA LEU A 137 -22.63 -5.03 8.20
C LEU A 137 -22.23 -3.57 7.98
N GLY A 138 -21.87 -3.20 6.74
CA GLY A 138 -21.50 -1.85 6.33
C GLY A 138 -20.11 -1.40 6.79
N ILE A 139 -19.78 -1.58 8.08
CA ILE A 139 -18.47 -1.30 8.67
C ILE A 139 -17.96 -2.59 9.32
N VAL A 140 -16.71 -2.97 9.01
CA VAL A 140 -16.08 -4.19 9.55
C VAL A 140 -14.69 -3.91 10.06
N ASP A 141 -14.27 -4.69 11.06
CA ASP A 141 -12.89 -4.70 11.53
C ASP A 141 -11.99 -5.32 10.46
N ILE A 142 -10.87 -4.65 10.21
CA ILE A 142 -9.86 -5.05 9.24
C ILE A 142 -8.48 -5.02 9.85
N GLU A 143 -7.57 -5.64 9.13
CA GLU A 143 -6.15 -5.43 9.25
C GLU A 143 -5.58 -5.13 7.86
N TYR A 144 -4.61 -4.24 7.78
CA TYR A 144 -3.99 -3.89 6.50
C TYR A 144 -2.48 -3.69 6.61
N ARG A 145 -1.81 -3.81 5.47
CA ARG A 145 -0.39 -3.45 5.31
C ARG A 145 -0.15 -2.84 3.95
N ARG A 146 0.94 -2.09 3.81
CA ARG A 146 1.31 -1.46 2.55
C ARG A 146 1.90 -2.50 1.59
N LYS A 147 1.48 -2.47 0.34
CA LYS A 147 2.10 -3.20 -0.78
C LYS A 147 2.68 -2.16 -1.74
N ASP A 148 3.91 -1.73 -1.49
CA ASP A 148 4.51 -0.60 -2.22
C ASP A 148 5.53 -1.06 -3.27
N ILE A 149 5.72 -0.18 -4.26
CA ILE A 149 6.90 -0.20 -5.11
C ILE A 149 8.03 0.43 -4.31
N THR A 150 9.09 -0.33 -4.05
CA THR A 150 10.24 0.14 -3.25
C THR A 150 11.25 0.91 -4.10
N ALA A 151 11.33 0.60 -5.40
CA ALA A 151 12.20 1.28 -6.34
C ALA A 151 11.65 1.28 -7.77
N VAL A 152 11.98 2.30 -8.56
CA VAL A 152 11.68 2.34 -10.00
C VAL A 152 12.96 2.65 -10.78
N GLN A 153 13.19 1.92 -11.86
CA GLN A 153 14.25 2.18 -12.82
C GLN A 153 13.68 2.53 -14.19
N LEU A 154 14.32 3.48 -14.85
CA LEU A 154 14.07 3.83 -16.24
C LEU A 154 15.24 3.34 -17.08
N CYS A 155 14.99 2.44 -18.03
CA CYS A 155 16.01 1.77 -18.84
C CYS A 155 15.81 2.06 -20.33
N GLU A 156 16.88 2.28 -21.08
CA GLU A 156 16.84 2.27 -22.55
C GLU A 156 16.68 0.84 -23.06
N THR A 157 15.90 0.65 -24.12
CA THR A 157 15.63 -0.68 -24.69
C THR A 157 16.76 -1.22 -25.56
N GLN A 158 17.63 -0.35 -26.08
CA GLN A 158 18.67 -0.73 -27.04
C GLN A 158 20.04 -0.97 -26.40
N ASN A 159 20.51 -0.03 -25.57
CA ASN A 159 21.83 -0.11 -24.94
C ASN A 159 21.76 -0.57 -23.48
N TYR A 160 20.56 -0.84 -22.96
CA TYR A 160 20.31 -1.35 -21.60
C TYR A 160 20.82 -0.45 -20.47
N VAL A 161 21.02 0.84 -20.73
CA VAL A 161 21.38 1.82 -19.70
C VAL A 161 20.17 2.07 -18.82
N CYS A 162 20.30 1.79 -17.52
CA CYS A 162 19.25 1.98 -16.53
C CYS A 162 19.62 3.09 -15.54
N LYS A 163 18.61 3.88 -15.15
CA LYS A 163 18.73 4.90 -14.10
C LYS A 163 17.68 4.68 -13.03
N LEU A 164 18.12 4.61 -11.78
CA LEU A 164 17.24 4.60 -10.62
C LEU A 164 16.56 5.96 -10.50
N LEU A 165 15.24 5.96 -10.28
CA LEU A 165 14.46 7.17 -10.11
C LEU A 165 14.36 7.57 -8.64
N ASP A 166 14.31 8.87 -8.40
CA ASP A 166 14.08 9.45 -7.08
C ASP A 166 12.59 9.56 -6.79
N ARG A 167 12.14 9.03 -5.64
CA ARG A 167 10.76 9.18 -5.19
C ARG A 167 10.55 10.61 -4.69
N SER A 168 9.86 11.41 -5.49
CA SER A 168 9.64 12.83 -5.19
C SER A 168 8.49 13.03 -4.22
N TYR A 169 7.32 12.46 -4.53
CA TYR A 169 6.09 12.65 -3.78
C TYR A 169 5.11 11.52 -4.08
N GLY A 170 4.60 10.83 -3.06
CA GLY A 170 3.66 9.72 -3.23
C GLY A 170 4.16 8.67 -4.22
N ALA A 171 3.38 8.36 -5.25
CA ALA A 171 3.74 7.45 -6.33
C ALA A 171 4.51 8.12 -7.50
N VAL A 172 5.01 9.36 -7.34
CA VAL A 172 5.72 10.11 -8.38
C VAL A 172 7.23 9.90 -8.28
N TRP A 173 7.80 9.33 -9.34
CA TRP A 173 9.23 9.03 -9.48
C TRP A 173 9.87 9.94 -10.54
N THR A 174 11.07 10.46 -10.26
CA THR A 174 11.67 11.55 -11.05
C THR A 174 13.14 11.29 -11.38
N THR A 175 13.64 11.94 -12.44
CA THR A 175 15.04 11.92 -12.83
C THR A 175 15.41 13.21 -13.58
N THR A 176 16.57 13.78 -13.25
CA THR A 176 17.19 14.88 -14.00
C THR A 176 18.08 14.25 -15.07
N SER A 177 17.73 14.36 -16.36
CA SER A 177 18.35 13.62 -17.46
C SER A 177 17.87 12.16 -17.55
N PRO A 178 16.64 11.91 -18.04
CA PRO A 178 16.20 10.56 -18.38
C PRO A 178 17.07 10.00 -19.52
N PRO A 179 17.21 8.66 -19.60
CA PRO A 179 17.83 8.01 -20.75
C PRO A 179 17.11 8.34 -22.08
N SER A 180 17.76 8.10 -23.22
CA SER A 180 17.23 8.46 -24.55
C SER A 180 16.62 7.27 -25.30
N GLY A 181 15.77 7.53 -26.30
CA GLY A 181 15.10 6.51 -27.10
C GLY A 181 13.88 5.89 -26.41
N PRO A 182 13.38 4.73 -26.87
CA PRO A 182 12.29 4.02 -26.20
C PRO A 182 12.74 3.56 -24.80
N LEU A 183 11.84 3.68 -23.83
CA LEU A 183 12.16 3.48 -22.41
C LEU A 183 11.33 2.35 -21.80
N SER A 184 11.98 1.51 -21.01
CA SER A 184 11.34 0.48 -20.21
C SER A 184 11.36 0.87 -18.72
N VAL A 185 10.23 0.75 -18.03
CA VAL A 185 10.08 1.13 -16.61
C VAL A 185 10.09 -0.11 -15.73
N ARG A 186 11.19 -0.41 -15.04
CA ARG A 186 11.23 -1.55 -14.11
C ARG A 186 10.78 -1.10 -12.73
N MET A 187 10.00 -1.93 -12.05
CA MET A 187 9.48 -1.65 -10.72
C MET A 187 9.91 -2.76 -9.76
N LEU A 188 10.46 -2.39 -8.61
CA LEU A 188 10.82 -3.32 -7.54
C LEU A 188 9.67 -3.42 -6.56
N PHE A 189 9.19 -4.64 -6.35
CA PHE A 189 8.16 -4.94 -5.35
C PHE A 189 8.80 -5.70 -4.21
N SER A 190 8.32 -5.44 -3.00
CA SER A 190 8.65 -6.26 -1.83
C SER A 190 7.44 -7.09 -1.45
N ASP A 191 7.65 -8.39 -1.24
CA ASP A 191 6.61 -9.31 -0.80
C ASP A 191 6.43 -9.28 0.73
N GLU A 192 5.65 -10.23 1.25
CA GLU A 192 5.37 -10.36 2.68
C GLU A 192 6.50 -10.93 3.54
N TYR A 193 7.57 -11.40 2.91
CA TYR A 193 8.77 -11.88 3.57
C TYR A 193 9.93 -10.89 3.43
N GLY A 194 9.68 -9.74 2.78
CA GLY A 194 10.69 -8.76 2.44
C GLY A 194 11.55 -9.15 1.23
N GLU A 195 11.17 -10.19 0.48
CA GLU A 195 11.83 -10.56 -0.76
C GLU A 195 11.50 -9.53 -1.85
N GLU A 196 12.53 -9.03 -2.52
CA GLU A 196 12.38 -8.01 -3.55
C GLU A 196 12.45 -8.60 -4.95
N THR A 197 11.44 -8.32 -5.77
CA THR A 197 11.35 -8.80 -7.15
C THR A 197 11.19 -7.65 -8.13
N TRP A 198 12.06 -7.60 -9.14
CA TRP A 198 11.92 -6.67 -10.27
C TRP A 198 10.87 -7.18 -11.25
N VAL A 199 9.89 -6.33 -11.51
CA VAL A 199 8.89 -6.53 -12.56
C VAL A 199 9.27 -5.65 -13.76
N VAL A 200 9.36 -6.29 -14.92
CA VAL A 200 9.66 -5.64 -16.20
C VAL A 200 8.38 -5.61 -17.05
N PRO A 201 7.89 -4.43 -17.45
CA PRO A 201 6.77 -4.25 -18.35
C PRO A 201 6.89 -5.00 -19.67
N VAL A 202 5.73 -5.37 -20.22
CA VAL A 202 5.64 -5.97 -21.56
C VAL A 202 5.69 -4.88 -22.63
N LYS A 203 5.15 -3.70 -22.32
CA LYS A 203 5.10 -2.55 -23.24
C LYS A 203 6.07 -1.46 -22.77
N ASP A 204 6.95 -1.04 -23.67
CA ASP A 204 7.84 0.08 -23.47
C ASP A 204 7.14 1.41 -23.75
N ILE A 205 7.64 2.48 -23.12
CA ILE A 205 7.31 3.86 -23.45
C ILE A 205 7.96 4.17 -24.82
N PRO A 206 7.19 4.64 -25.81
CA PRO A 206 7.72 4.90 -27.14
C PRO A 206 8.68 6.09 -27.14
N ASP A 207 9.54 6.18 -28.16
CA ASP A 207 10.55 7.25 -28.30
C ASP A 207 9.95 8.66 -28.38
N ASN A 208 8.74 8.78 -28.92
CA ASN A 208 8.01 10.01 -29.13
C ASN A 208 7.04 10.36 -27.98
N TRP A 209 7.35 9.92 -26.75
CA TRP A 209 6.53 10.18 -25.60
C TRP A 209 6.37 11.68 -25.33
N LYS A 210 5.23 12.07 -24.74
CA LYS A 210 4.89 13.46 -24.45
C LYS A 210 4.58 13.64 -22.97
N PRO A 211 5.01 14.77 -22.36
CA PRO A 211 4.60 15.11 -21.00
C PRO A 211 3.07 15.15 -20.87
N GLY A 212 2.55 14.54 -19.80
CA GLY A 212 1.11 14.51 -19.49
C GLY A 212 0.31 13.37 -20.14
N GLU A 213 0.91 12.61 -21.06
CA GLU A 213 0.28 11.42 -21.64
C GLU A 213 0.39 10.20 -20.72
N THR A 214 -0.56 9.28 -20.84
CA THR A 214 -0.57 8.01 -20.10
C THR A 214 -0.16 6.86 -20.99
N TYR A 215 0.77 6.03 -20.51
CA TYR A 215 1.27 4.86 -21.21
C TYR A 215 0.95 3.60 -20.41
N ASP A 216 0.15 2.70 -20.98
CA ASP A 216 -0.12 1.40 -20.39
C ASP A 216 1.08 0.46 -20.60
N SER A 217 1.66 -0.01 -19.49
CA SER A 217 2.82 -0.89 -19.45
C SER A 217 2.47 -2.36 -19.74
N GLY A 218 1.18 -2.70 -19.79
CA GLY A 218 0.68 -4.05 -20.04
C GLY A 218 1.00 -5.05 -18.93
N VAL A 219 1.38 -4.56 -17.74
CA VAL A 219 1.69 -5.37 -16.56
C VAL A 219 0.67 -5.11 -15.46
N GLN A 220 0.17 -6.19 -14.89
CA GLN A 220 -0.58 -6.19 -13.64
C GLN A 220 0.11 -7.17 -12.70
N VAL A 221 0.53 -6.69 -11.53
CA VAL A 221 1.09 -7.55 -10.50
C VAL A 221 -0.08 -8.24 -9.81
N THR A 222 -0.12 -9.56 -9.93
CA THR A 222 -1.07 -10.42 -9.22
C THR A 222 -0.31 -11.13 -8.11
N ASP A 223 -0.70 -10.89 -6.86
CA ASP A 223 -0.21 -11.63 -5.70
C ASP A 223 -0.55 -13.14 -5.80
#